data_AF-A0A8T8I365-F1
#
_entry.id   AF-A0A8T8I365-F1
#
_cell.length_a   1.000
_cell.length_b   1.000
_cell.length_c   1.000
_cell.angle_alpha   90.00
_cell.angle_beta   90.00
_cell.angle_gamma   90.00
#
_symmetry.space_group_name_H-M   'P 1'
#
loop_
_entity.id
_entity.type
_entity.pdbx_description
1 polymer ?
#
loop_
_entity_poly.entity_id
_entity_poly.type
_entity_poly.pdbx_seq_one_letter_code
_entity_poly.pdbx_strand_id
1 'polypeptide(L)'
;YTGHQFDEGGVGDQPPHVQCDPTRTPATARSPERRSTTITTPSWADRLLPDDAKLLARFYPQGPDFTGLVLRSIRFERRGPGCTLRVDLPVASDVPGHSRVQAHLGFLAVEDVRLSGATLPATVSIEFEERPRARPAVSVTGESLRLTLTCAEQFRFGRISTHNSPPDAVGDGPHEFASKLDQRLYAAVPGPEIDTYHEHI
;
A
#
# COMPACT_ATOMS: atom_id res chain seq x y z
N TYR A 1 -17.21 53.19 49.40
CA TYR A 1 -16.69 54.31 50.21
C TYR A 1 -15.84 53.70 51.30
N THR A 2 -14.57 54.12 51.42
CA THR A 2 -13.62 53.91 52.55
C THR A 2 -13.23 52.44 52.89
N GLY A 3 -11.98 52.07 53.14
CA GLY A 3 -10.72 52.81 53.31
C GLY A 3 -9.60 51.83 53.70
N HIS A 4 -8.35 52.24 53.46
CA HIS A 4 -7.10 51.58 53.86
C HIS A 4 -6.85 51.63 55.38
N GLN A 5 -6.15 50.63 55.98
CA GLN A 5 -4.91 50.83 56.77
C GLN A 5 -4.25 49.54 57.31
N PHE A 6 -2.93 49.46 57.05
CA PHE A 6 -1.74 48.94 57.78
C PHE A 6 -1.80 48.19 59.13
N ASP A 7 -0.90 47.20 59.30
CA ASP A 7 0.14 47.00 60.37
C ASP A 7 0.92 45.67 60.09
N GLU A 8 2.23 45.65 59.82
CA GLU A 8 3.45 45.54 60.68
C GLU A 8 3.79 44.17 61.32
N GLY A 9 5.09 43.81 61.21
CA GLY A 9 5.83 42.85 62.07
C GLY A 9 5.97 41.41 61.53
N GLY A 10 7.14 40.77 61.41
CA GLY A 10 8.49 41.09 61.87
C GLY A 10 9.48 40.00 61.41
N VAL A 11 10.78 40.35 61.48
CA VAL A 11 11.95 39.72 60.89
C VAL A 11 12.68 38.79 61.86
N GLY A 12 13.35 37.76 61.32
CA GLY A 12 14.49 37.05 61.91
C GLY A 12 14.85 35.89 60.97
N ASP A 13 16.07 35.62 60.52
CA ASP A 13 17.41 36.09 60.84
C ASP A 13 18.30 35.73 59.62
N GLN A 14 19.30 36.54 59.29
CA GLN A 14 20.34 36.31 58.26
C GLN A 14 21.67 35.97 59.02
N PRO A 15 22.85 35.63 58.43
CA PRO A 15 23.28 35.38 57.04
C PRO A 15 24.29 34.15 57.00
N PRO A 16 25.35 34.03 56.15
CA PRO A 16 25.72 34.69 54.90
C PRO A 16 26.10 33.76 53.72
N HIS A 17 26.23 34.43 52.58
CA HIS A 17 26.80 34.02 51.30
C HIS A 17 28.16 33.33 51.38
N VAL A 18 28.36 32.29 50.56
CA VAL A 18 29.62 32.07 49.82
C VAL A 18 29.26 31.62 48.39
N GLN A 19 29.58 32.50 47.43
CA GLN A 19 29.67 32.23 45.99
C GLN A 19 30.87 31.31 45.70
N CYS A 20 30.72 30.38 44.75
CA CYS A 20 31.75 29.95 43.79
C CYS A 20 31.13 29.00 42.75
N ASP A 21 30.77 29.54 41.59
CA ASP A 21 30.78 28.84 40.28
C ASP A 21 32.27 28.57 39.90
N PRO A 22 32.68 27.67 38.96
CA PRO A 22 31.90 27.20 37.81
C PRO A 22 32.09 25.72 37.40
N THR A 23 31.31 25.32 36.40
CA THR A 23 31.58 24.23 35.43
C THR A 23 31.43 22.80 35.92
N ARG A 24 30.23 22.25 35.76
CA ARG A 24 30.05 20.83 35.40
C ARG A 24 28.74 20.60 34.66
N THR A 25 28.79 20.68 33.34
CA THR A 25 27.75 20.20 32.43
C THR A 25 27.62 18.68 32.56
N PRO A 26 26.48 18.10 32.94
CA PRO A 26 26.20 16.70 32.65
C PRO A 26 25.63 16.63 31.23
N ALA A 27 26.44 16.13 30.32
CA ALA A 27 26.01 15.71 29.00
C ALA A 27 24.82 14.75 29.16
N THR A 28 23.65 15.19 28.70
CA THR A 28 22.47 14.34 28.57
C THR A 28 22.75 13.36 27.43
N ALA A 29 23.29 12.19 27.75
CA ALA A 29 23.34 11.07 26.83
C ALA A 29 21.92 10.51 26.67
N ARG A 30 21.13 11.14 25.79
CA ARG A 30 19.96 10.47 25.19
C ARG A 30 20.51 9.37 24.28
N SER A 31 20.47 8.14 24.79
CA SER A 31 20.57 6.95 23.94
C SER A 31 19.54 7.08 22.82
N PRO A 32 19.91 6.84 21.55
CA PRO A 32 18.91 6.65 20.53
C PRO A 32 18.16 5.37 20.87
N GLU A 33 16.92 5.51 21.34
CA GLU A 33 15.95 4.42 21.34
C GLU A 33 15.93 3.86 19.93
N ARG A 34 16.49 2.67 19.81
CA ARG A 34 16.37 1.80 18.65
C ARG A 34 14.88 1.43 18.60
N ARG A 35 14.06 2.30 18.00
CA ARG A 35 12.69 1.97 17.60
C ARG A 35 12.82 0.76 16.68
N SER A 36 12.64 -0.40 17.28
CA SER A 36 12.42 -1.63 16.54
C SER A 36 11.00 -1.47 16.02
N THR A 37 10.90 -0.84 14.84
CA THR A 37 9.66 -0.84 14.08
C THR A 37 9.46 -2.29 13.67
N THR A 38 8.68 -3.03 14.46
CA THR A 38 8.18 -4.33 14.05
C THR A 38 7.31 -4.06 12.82
N ILE A 39 7.84 -4.33 11.64
CA ILE A 39 7.07 -4.26 10.40
C ILE A 39 6.07 -5.40 10.49
N THR A 40 4.82 -5.08 10.82
CA THR A 40 3.72 -6.03 10.74
C THR A 40 3.46 -6.27 9.26
N THR A 41 3.97 -7.38 8.74
CA THR A 41 3.64 -7.84 7.40
C THR A 41 2.12 -7.98 7.29
N PRO A 42 1.48 -7.36 6.29
CA PRO A 42 0.03 -7.49 6.13
C PRO A 42 -0.34 -8.95 5.80
N SER A 43 -1.48 -9.42 6.32
CA SER A 43 -1.92 -10.82 6.22
C SER A 43 -2.10 -11.35 4.79
N TRP A 44 -2.16 -10.46 3.80
CA TRP A 44 -2.19 -10.84 2.40
C TRP A 44 -0.80 -11.21 1.85
N ALA A 45 0.29 -10.70 2.41
CA ALA A 45 1.63 -10.86 1.83
C ALA A 45 2.15 -12.30 1.94
N ASP A 46 1.74 -13.03 2.98
CA ASP A 46 2.06 -14.45 3.15
C ASP A 46 1.39 -15.36 2.10
N ARG A 47 0.42 -14.82 1.35
CA ARG A 47 -0.32 -15.52 0.30
C ARG A 47 0.32 -15.35 -1.09
N LEU A 48 1.33 -14.51 -1.22
CA LEU A 48 2.06 -14.36 -2.49
C LEU A 48 3.00 -15.54 -2.71
N LEU A 49 3.18 -15.91 -3.97
CA LEU A 49 4.28 -16.80 -4.33
C LEU A 49 5.64 -16.10 -4.08
N PRO A 50 6.70 -16.85 -3.69
CA PRO A 50 7.95 -16.23 -3.26
C PRO A 50 8.60 -15.27 -4.28
N ASP A 51 8.50 -15.58 -5.57
CA ASP A 51 9.07 -14.74 -6.61
C ASP A 51 8.22 -13.49 -6.89
N ASP A 52 6.91 -13.60 -6.72
CA ASP A 52 5.97 -12.48 -6.81
C ASP A 52 6.18 -11.52 -5.64
N ALA A 53 6.37 -12.05 -4.42
CA ALA A 53 6.71 -11.27 -3.23
C ALA A 53 8.03 -10.50 -3.41
N LYS A 54 9.09 -11.16 -3.92
CA LYS A 54 10.37 -10.49 -4.23
C LYS A 54 10.21 -9.42 -5.29
N LEU A 55 9.39 -9.66 -6.32
CA LEU A 55 9.16 -8.71 -7.40
C LEU A 55 8.41 -7.49 -6.88
N LEU A 56 7.34 -7.69 -6.12
CA LEU A 56 6.56 -6.63 -5.49
C LEU A 56 7.41 -5.79 -4.53
N ALA A 57 8.25 -6.43 -3.72
CA ALA A 57 9.13 -5.76 -2.75
C ALA A 57 10.13 -4.77 -3.39
N ARG A 58 10.39 -4.86 -4.70
CA ARG A 58 11.23 -3.88 -5.42
C ARG A 58 10.55 -2.51 -5.56
N PHE A 59 9.22 -2.51 -5.63
CA PHE A 59 8.40 -1.30 -5.78
C PHE A 59 7.78 -0.88 -4.44
N TYR A 60 7.45 -1.87 -3.61
CA TYR A 60 6.79 -1.68 -2.32
C TYR A 60 7.48 -2.53 -1.26
N PRO A 61 8.63 -2.09 -0.71
CA PRO A 61 9.38 -2.86 0.29
C PRO A 61 8.58 -3.18 1.57
N GLN A 62 7.58 -2.35 1.88
CA GLN A 62 6.67 -2.53 3.02
C GLN A 62 5.31 -3.16 2.62
N GLY A 63 5.16 -3.53 1.35
CA GLY A 63 3.88 -3.87 0.73
C GLY A 63 3.06 -2.64 0.34
N PRO A 64 2.28 -2.69 -0.75
CA PRO A 64 1.37 -1.62 -1.09
C PRO A 64 0.15 -1.61 -0.16
N ASP A 65 -0.45 -0.43 -0.02
CA ASP A 65 -1.84 -0.32 0.43
C ASP A 65 -2.76 -0.72 -0.74
N PHE A 66 -3.76 -1.55 -0.46
CA PHE A 66 -4.79 -1.93 -1.42
C PHE A 66 -6.02 -1.03 -1.39
N THR A 67 -5.91 0.14 -0.78
CA THR A 67 -6.93 1.20 -0.74
C THR A 67 -6.67 2.24 -1.83
N GLY A 68 -7.73 2.71 -2.48
CA GLY A 68 -7.63 3.82 -3.45
C GLY A 68 -6.88 3.48 -4.75
N LEU A 69 -6.84 2.19 -5.11
CA LEU A 69 -6.28 1.69 -6.36
C LEU A 69 -7.13 2.13 -7.55
N VAL A 70 -6.56 2.13 -8.76
CA VAL A 70 -7.36 2.23 -9.99
C VAL A 70 -7.49 0.86 -10.61
N LEU A 71 -8.68 0.28 -10.59
CA LEU A 71 -9.01 -0.95 -11.32
C LEU A 71 -9.21 -0.62 -12.79
N ARG A 72 -8.32 -1.15 -13.64
CA ARG A 72 -8.31 -0.94 -15.10
C ARG A 72 -9.11 -2.00 -15.84
N SER A 73 -9.04 -3.26 -15.40
CA SER A 73 -9.77 -4.37 -16.01
C SER A 73 -10.01 -5.51 -15.03
N ILE A 74 -11.14 -6.21 -15.21
CA ILE A 74 -11.46 -7.49 -14.58
C ILE A 74 -11.53 -8.52 -15.70
N ARG A 75 -10.74 -9.60 -15.62
CA ARG A 75 -10.76 -10.68 -16.60
C ARG A 75 -11.02 -12.01 -15.90
N PHE A 76 -12.05 -12.72 -16.32
CA PHE A 76 -12.24 -14.12 -15.94
C PHE A 76 -11.58 -15.01 -16.98
N GLU A 77 -10.79 -15.97 -16.50
CA GLU A 77 -10.08 -16.95 -17.32
C GLU A 77 -11.09 -17.78 -18.13
N ARG A 78 -10.82 -17.95 -19.43
CA ARG A 78 -11.65 -18.81 -20.27
C ARG A 78 -11.43 -20.30 -19.97
N ARG A 79 -10.23 -20.64 -19.47
CA ARG A 79 -9.78 -22.01 -19.22
C ARG A 79 -9.64 -22.26 -17.72
N GLY A 80 -10.79 -22.31 -17.05
CA GLY A 80 -10.88 -22.68 -15.64
C GLY A 80 -11.27 -21.52 -14.74
N PRO A 81 -11.44 -21.79 -13.44
CA PRO A 81 -11.92 -20.81 -12.47
C PRO A 81 -10.79 -19.86 -12.05
N GLY A 82 -10.44 -18.90 -12.90
CA GLY A 82 -9.45 -17.86 -12.58
C GLY A 82 -9.99 -16.45 -12.81
N CYS A 83 -9.43 -15.50 -12.08
CA CYS A 83 -9.77 -14.08 -12.20
C CYS A 83 -8.50 -13.25 -12.11
N THR A 84 -8.30 -12.35 -13.06
CA THR A 84 -7.18 -11.40 -13.10
C THR A 84 -7.71 -9.99 -12.97
N LEU A 85 -7.22 -9.27 -11.98
CA LEU A 85 -7.43 -7.83 -11.84
C LEU A 85 -6.20 -7.09 -12.33
N ARG A 86 -6.39 -6.10 -13.19
CA ARG A 86 -5.33 -5.15 -13.55
C ARG A 86 -5.55 -3.87 -12.79
N VAL A 87 -4.59 -3.50 -11.95
CA VAL A 87 -4.71 -2.35 -11.06
C VAL A 87 -3.50 -1.44 -11.16
N ASP A 88 -3.74 -0.14 -11.03
CA ASP A 88 -2.69 0.82 -10.72
C ASP A 88 -2.63 0.98 -9.21
N LEU A 89 -1.45 0.71 -8.67
CA LEU A 89 -1.08 0.97 -7.29
C LEU A 89 -0.59 2.42 -7.18
N PRO A 90 -0.93 3.12 -6.09
CA PRO A 90 -0.36 4.42 -5.83
C PRO A 90 1.16 4.29 -5.72
N VAL A 91 1.90 5.12 -6.47
CA VAL A 91 3.36 5.17 -6.32
C VAL A 91 3.68 5.79 -4.97
N ALA A 92 4.52 5.09 -4.19
CA ALA A 92 5.16 5.72 -3.04
C ALA A 92 5.97 6.92 -3.57
N SER A 93 5.82 8.08 -2.96
CA SER A 93 6.31 9.39 -3.44
C SER A 93 7.82 9.46 -3.77
N ASP A 94 8.57 8.38 -3.53
CA ASP A 94 10.01 8.23 -3.65
C ASP A 94 10.49 7.54 -4.94
N VAL A 95 9.61 7.14 -5.87
CA VAL A 95 10.01 6.61 -7.19
C VAL A 95 10.04 7.72 -8.26
N PRO A 96 11.22 8.25 -8.65
CA PRO A 96 11.30 9.32 -9.65
C PRO A 96 10.94 8.82 -11.06
N GLY A 97 10.22 9.66 -11.82
CA GLY A 97 9.96 9.47 -13.25
C GLY A 97 8.65 8.77 -13.62
N HIS A 98 7.95 8.18 -12.65
CA HIS A 98 6.68 7.48 -12.85
C HIS A 98 5.64 7.84 -11.79
N SER A 99 4.40 8.04 -12.22
CA SER A 99 3.30 8.39 -11.32
C SER A 99 2.51 7.17 -10.79
N ARG A 100 2.60 6.03 -11.49
CA ARG A 100 1.81 4.82 -11.20
C ARG A 100 2.60 3.53 -11.43
N VAL A 101 2.33 2.52 -10.60
CA VAL A 101 2.77 1.13 -10.82
C VAL A 101 1.53 0.32 -11.19
N GLN A 102 1.48 -0.22 -12.40
CA GLN A 102 0.43 -1.14 -12.81
C GLN A 102 0.87 -2.59 -12.57
N ALA A 103 -0.03 -3.42 -12.06
CA ALA A 103 0.20 -4.84 -11.85
C ALA A 103 -1.04 -5.70 -12.12
N HIS A 104 -0.81 -6.98 -12.36
CA HIS A 104 -1.84 -8.00 -12.44
C HIS A 104 -1.91 -8.79 -11.13
N LEU A 105 -3.09 -8.84 -10.52
CA LEU A 105 -3.42 -9.70 -9.39
C LEU A 105 -4.21 -10.90 -9.92
N GLY A 106 -3.63 -12.08 -9.83
CA GLY A 106 -4.22 -13.32 -10.33
C GLY A 106 -4.77 -14.20 -9.21
N PHE A 107 -6.06 -14.51 -9.26
CA PHE A 107 -6.74 -15.42 -8.35
C PHE A 107 -7.03 -16.74 -9.05
N LEU A 108 -6.71 -17.85 -8.38
CA LEU A 108 -6.93 -19.21 -8.88
C LEU A 108 -8.05 -19.91 -8.10
N ALA A 109 -8.65 -20.94 -8.70
CA ALA A 109 -9.75 -21.71 -8.09
C ALA A 109 -10.89 -20.83 -7.56
N VAL A 110 -11.25 -19.82 -8.37
CA VAL A 110 -12.24 -18.79 -8.03
C VAL A 110 -13.65 -19.38 -7.97
N GLU A 111 -14.35 -19.12 -6.88
CA GLU A 111 -15.72 -19.53 -6.60
C GLU A 111 -16.54 -18.34 -6.05
N ASP A 112 -17.85 -18.53 -5.89
CA ASP A 112 -18.77 -17.55 -5.28
C ASP A 112 -18.71 -16.12 -5.87
N VAL A 113 -18.40 -16.02 -7.18
CA VAL A 113 -18.22 -14.73 -7.85
C VAL A 113 -19.53 -13.96 -7.90
N ARG A 114 -19.49 -12.72 -7.41
CA ARG A 114 -20.56 -11.74 -7.60
C ARG A 114 -19.93 -10.44 -8.08
N LEU A 115 -20.36 -9.98 -9.25
CA LEU A 115 -19.98 -8.70 -9.82
C LEU A 115 -21.23 -7.85 -10.01
N SER A 116 -21.20 -6.64 -9.47
CA SER A 116 -22.25 -5.64 -9.65
C SER A 116 -21.62 -4.28 -9.93
N GLY A 117 -22.14 -3.58 -10.92
CA GLY A 117 -21.47 -2.42 -11.48
C GLY A 117 -20.22 -2.82 -12.29
N ALA A 118 -19.87 -2.05 -13.32
CA ALA A 118 -18.77 -2.43 -14.23
C ALA A 118 -18.18 -1.26 -15.03
N THR A 119 -18.38 -0.01 -14.62
CA THR A 119 -17.71 1.10 -15.29
C THR A 119 -16.24 1.10 -14.88
N LEU A 120 -15.36 0.94 -15.85
CA LEU A 120 -13.91 0.94 -15.68
C LEU A 120 -13.30 2.04 -16.58
N PRO A 121 -12.17 2.65 -16.20
CA PRO A 121 -11.45 2.45 -14.94
C PRO A 121 -12.23 2.96 -13.71
N ALA A 122 -11.99 2.37 -12.53
CA ALA A 122 -12.65 2.76 -11.28
C ALA A 122 -11.69 2.79 -10.09
N THR A 123 -11.86 3.76 -9.19
CA THR A 123 -11.14 3.77 -7.91
C THR A 123 -11.75 2.74 -6.95
N VAL A 124 -10.93 1.85 -6.40
CA VAL A 124 -11.36 0.72 -5.57
C VAL A 124 -10.45 0.49 -4.37
N SER A 125 -10.98 -0.22 -3.38
CA SER A 125 -10.21 -0.88 -2.33
C SER A 125 -10.34 -2.41 -2.47
N ILE A 126 -9.26 -3.14 -2.19
CA ILE A 126 -9.25 -4.61 -2.17
C ILE A 126 -8.97 -5.09 -0.75
N GLU A 127 -9.87 -5.93 -0.23
CA GLU A 127 -9.76 -6.53 1.09
C GLU A 127 -9.71 -8.06 0.99
N PHE A 128 -8.95 -8.67 1.89
CA PHE A 128 -8.76 -10.11 2.00
C PHE A 128 -9.26 -10.56 3.37
N GLU A 129 -10.32 -11.36 3.39
CA GLU A 129 -10.88 -11.94 4.61
C GLU A 129 -10.46 -13.41 4.72
N GLU A 130 -9.92 -13.80 5.88
CA GLU A 130 -9.60 -15.19 6.15
C GLU A 130 -10.88 -16.01 6.32
N ARG A 131 -10.92 -17.18 5.69
CA ARG A 131 -12.03 -18.14 5.84
C ARG A 131 -11.46 -19.52 6.16
N PRO A 132 -12.27 -20.41 6.77
CA PRO A 132 -11.88 -21.79 6.98
C PRO A 132 -11.44 -22.47 5.68
N ARG A 133 -10.58 -23.49 5.78
CA ARG A 133 -10.09 -24.33 4.65
C ARG A 133 -9.22 -23.60 3.63
N ALA A 134 -8.49 -22.56 4.05
CA ALA A 134 -7.50 -21.87 3.22
C ALA A 134 -8.09 -21.30 1.90
N ARG A 135 -9.34 -20.81 1.98
CA ARG A 135 -10.04 -20.20 0.85
C ARG A 135 -10.45 -18.77 1.17
N PRO A 136 -9.53 -17.79 1.09
CA PRO A 136 -9.85 -16.41 1.39
C PRO A 136 -11.04 -15.91 0.58
N ALA A 137 -11.82 -15.04 1.21
CA ALA A 137 -12.74 -14.18 0.49
C ALA A 137 -12.00 -12.90 0.09
N VAL A 138 -12.19 -12.48 -1.16
CA VAL A 138 -11.64 -11.23 -1.70
C VAL A 138 -12.82 -10.33 -2.02
N SER A 139 -12.76 -9.09 -1.54
CA SER A 139 -13.73 -8.07 -1.89
C SER A 139 -13.04 -6.89 -2.56
N VAL A 140 -13.59 -6.44 -3.68
CA VAL A 140 -13.17 -5.23 -4.39
C VAL A 140 -14.34 -4.28 -4.37
N THR A 141 -14.17 -3.12 -3.75
CA THR A 141 -15.24 -2.14 -3.56
C THR A 141 -14.80 -0.78 -4.08
N GLY A 142 -15.60 -0.22 -4.99
CA GLY A 142 -15.54 1.17 -5.43
C GLY A 142 -16.93 1.82 -5.37
N GLU A 143 -17.03 3.08 -5.77
CA GLU A 143 -18.28 3.85 -5.70
C GLU A 143 -19.43 3.18 -6.46
N SER A 144 -19.15 2.71 -7.68
CA SER A 144 -20.13 2.08 -8.58
C SER A 144 -19.76 0.65 -8.97
N LEU A 145 -18.85 0.01 -8.24
CA LEU A 145 -18.35 -1.33 -8.54
C LEU A 145 -18.18 -2.15 -7.27
N ARG A 146 -18.69 -3.37 -7.28
CA ARG A 146 -18.45 -4.37 -6.25
C ARG A 146 -18.20 -5.72 -6.89
N LEU A 147 -17.04 -6.30 -6.58
CA LEU A 147 -16.70 -7.68 -6.89
C LEU A 147 -16.43 -8.42 -5.58
N THR A 148 -17.04 -9.58 -5.41
CA THR A 148 -16.68 -10.51 -4.33
C THR A 148 -16.40 -11.88 -4.93
N LEU A 149 -15.41 -12.57 -4.40
CA LEU A 149 -15.08 -13.94 -4.80
C LEU A 149 -14.42 -14.69 -3.64
N THR A 150 -14.41 -16.01 -3.72
CA THR A 150 -13.52 -16.88 -2.94
C THR A 150 -12.46 -17.46 -3.87
N CYS A 151 -11.26 -17.74 -3.38
CA CYS A 151 -10.19 -18.30 -4.22
C CYS A 151 -9.28 -19.25 -3.44
N ALA A 152 -8.28 -19.84 -4.12
CA ALA A 152 -7.18 -20.54 -3.48
C ALA A 152 -6.43 -19.63 -2.50
N GLU A 153 -5.73 -20.26 -1.55
CA GLU A 153 -4.97 -19.55 -0.52
C GLU A 153 -3.96 -18.57 -1.09
N GLN A 154 -3.24 -19.04 -2.12
CA GLN A 154 -2.21 -18.27 -2.80
C GLN A 154 -2.79 -17.52 -3.99
N PHE A 155 -2.35 -16.27 -4.16
CA PHE A 155 -2.65 -15.48 -5.33
C PHE A 155 -1.35 -14.98 -5.97
N ARG A 156 -1.45 -14.67 -7.26
CA ARG A 156 -0.33 -14.27 -8.10
C ARG A 156 -0.24 -12.75 -8.14
N PHE A 157 0.99 -12.26 -8.20
CA PHE A 157 1.26 -10.86 -8.48
C PHE A 157 2.31 -10.78 -9.58
N GLY A 158 1.96 -10.22 -10.73
CA GLY A 158 2.85 -10.23 -11.89
C GLY A 158 2.56 -9.10 -12.88
N ARG A 159 3.26 -9.15 -14.02
CA ARG A 159 3.17 -8.15 -15.10
C ARG A 159 3.29 -6.70 -14.59
N ILE A 160 4.27 -6.47 -13.71
CA ILE A 160 4.51 -5.13 -13.17
C ILE A 160 5.06 -4.22 -14.25
N SER A 161 4.53 -3.01 -14.28
CA SER A 161 5.00 -1.93 -15.15
C SER A 161 4.76 -0.57 -14.51
N THR A 162 5.45 0.45 -15.00
CA THR A 162 5.26 1.83 -14.53
C THR A 162 4.84 2.74 -15.70
N HIS A 163 4.02 3.75 -15.40
CA HIS A 163 3.49 4.66 -16.40
C HIS A 163 3.08 6.03 -15.82
N ASN A 164 2.76 6.97 -16.72
CA ASN A 164 2.39 8.36 -16.40
C ASN A 164 0.95 8.74 -16.81
N SER A 165 0.16 7.77 -17.27
CA SER A 165 -1.22 8.02 -17.70
C SER A 165 -2.12 8.37 -16.51
N PRO A 166 -3.05 9.33 -16.67
CA PRO A 166 -3.95 9.73 -15.60
C PRO A 166 -4.92 8.60 -15.21
N PRO A 167 -5.55 8.68 -14.02
CA PRO A 167 -6.43 7.63 -13.49
C PRO A 167 -7.63 7.31 -14.41
N ASP A 168 -8.18 8.33 -15.05
CA ASP A 168 -9.36 8.31 -15.91
C ASP A 168 -9.03 8.08 -17.39
N ALA A 169 -7.76 7.88 -17.72
CA ALA A 169 -7.35 7.58 -19.09
C ALA A 169 -8.02 6.29 -19.58
N VAL A 170 -8.69 6.38 -20.74
CA VAL A 170 -9.29 5.23 -21.42
C VAL A 170 -8.22 4.25 -21.92
N GLY A 171 -7.03 4.78 -22.26
CA GLY A 171 -5.87 4.00 -22.68
C GLY A 171 -4.72 4.11 -21.70
N ASP A 172 -3.85 3.10 -21.73
CA ASP A 172 -2.78 2.95 -20.74
C ASP A 172 -1.54 3.77 -21.11
N GLY A 173 -1.35 4.13 -22.39
CA GLY A 173 -0.18 4.90 -22.84
C GLY A 173 1.14 4.13 -22.69
N PRO A 174 2.30 4.80 -22.82
CA PRO A 174 3.61 4.16 -22.72
C PRO A 174 3.85 3.52 -21.35
N HIS A 175 4.47 2.34 -21.35
CA HIS A 175 4.76 1.55 -20.15
C HIS A 175 6.22 1.12 -20.09
N GLU A 176 6.81 1.16 -18.89
CA GLU A 176 8.10 0.54 -18.60
C GLU A 176 7.87 -0.74 -17.80
N PHE A 177 8.06 -1.91 -18.43
CA PHE A 177 7.79 -3.21 -17.81
C PHE A 177 8.95 -3.68 -16.93
N ALA A 178 8.66 -4.36 -15.81
CA ALA A 178 9.69 -4.93 -14.95
C ALA A 178 10.36 -6.19 -15.55
N SER A 179 9.63 -6.93 -16.39
CA SER A 179 10.13 -8.13 -17.08
C SER A 179 10.89 -7.75 -18.35
N LYS A 180 12.11 -8.27 -18.53
CA LYS A 180 12.88 -8.09 -19.77
C LYS A 180 12.17 -8.65 -21.00
N LEU A 181 11.36 -9.69 -20.84
CA LEU A 181 10.57 -10.24 -21.94
C LEU A 181 9.52 -9.23 -22.37
N ASP A 182 8.79 -8.66 -21.41
CA ASP A 182 7.70 -7.73 -21.69
C ASP A 182 8.23 -6.40 -22.25
N GLN A 183 9.37 -5.90 -21.74
CA GLN A 183 10.06 -4.74 -22.32
C GLN A 183 10.40 -4.91 -23.80
N ARG A 184 10.69 -6.14 -24.24
CA ARG A 184 11.01 -6.44 -25.64
C ARG A 184 9.77 -6.57 -26.51
N LEU A 185 8.68 -7.07 -25.93
CA LEU A 185 7.45 -7.37 -26.67
C LEU A 185 6.50 -6.17 -26.74
N TYR A 186 6.52 -5.30 -25.73
CA TYR A 186 5.47 -4.32 -25.51
C TYR A 186 6.05 -2.94 -25.13
N ALA A 187 5.60 -1.90 -25.83
CA ALA A 187 5.86 -0.50 -25.47
C ALA A 187 4.71 0.15 -24.66
N ALA A 188 3.56 -0.51 -24.66
CA ALA A 188 2.33 -0.14 -23.94
C ALA A 188 1.59 -1.44 -23.60
N VAL A 189 0.58 -1.38 -22.73
CA VAL A 189 -0.26 -2.54 -22.44
C VAL A 189 -0.94 -3.01 -23.73
N PRO A 190 -0.75 -4.28 -24.15
CA PRO A 190 -1.39 -4.79 -25.36
C PRO A 190 -2.91 -4.88 -25.19
N GLY A 191 -3.61 -4.83 -26.32
CA GLY A 191 -5.06 -4.95 -26.37
C GLY A 191 -5.58 -6.29 -25.83
N PRO A 192 -6.89 -6.39 -25.55
CA PRO A 192 -7.51 -7.56 -24.93
C PRO A 192 -7.36 -8.86 -25.76
N GLU A 193 -7.07 -8.74 -27.06
CA GLU A 193 -6.84 -9.84 -28.00
C GLU A 193 -5.54 -10.63 -27.73
N ILE A 194 -4.60 -10.07 -26.96
CA ILE A 194 -3.34 -10.74 -26.62
C ILE A 194 -3.51 -11.54 -25.32
N ASP A 195 -4.19 -12.69 -25.42
CA ASP A 195 -4.50 -13.57 -24.28
C ASP A 195 -3.27 -13.89 -23.41
N THR A 196 -2.11 -14.12 -24.05
CA THR A 196 -0.87 -14.47 -23.34
C THR A 196 -0.38 -13.40 -22.38
N TYR A 197 -0.71 -12.13 -22.61
CA TYR A 197 -0.40 -11.03 -21.70
C TYR A 197 -1.38 -10.96 -20.53
N HIS A 198 -2.67 -11.22 -20.80
CA HIS A 198 -3.75 -11.02 -19.83
C HIS A 198 -4.06 -12.24 -18.95
N GLU A 199 -3.70 -13.46 -19.39
CA GLU A 199 -4.00 -14.72 -18.69
C GLU A 199 -2.76 -15.36 -18.01
N HIS A 200 -1.56 -15.13 -18.51
CA HIS A 200 -0.35 -15.71 -17.93
C HIS A 200 0.39 -14.73 -17.02
N ILE A 201 0.28 -14.96 -15.70
CA ILE A 201 0.85 -14.17 -14.60
C ILE A 201 1.88 -14.98 -13.82
#